data_AF-A0A820MBR4-F1
#
_entry.id   AF-A0A820MBR4-F1
#
_cell.length_a   1.000
_cell.length_b   1.000
_cell.length_c   1.000
_cell.angle_alpha   90.00
_cell.angle_beta   90.00
_cell.angle_gamma   90.00
#
_symmetry.space_group_name_H-M   'P 1'
#
loop_
_entity.id
_entity.type
_entity.pdbx_description
1 polymer ?
#
loop_
_entity_poly.entity_id
_entity_poly.type
_entity_poly.pdbx_seq_one_letter_code
_entity_poly.pdbx_strand_id
1 'polypeptide(L)'
;PTGAWGCFDEFNRIEASVLSVVSTQVKSIQQALSLHLTEFLFEHNEIRLLSTVGIFITMNPGYAGRTELPESVKNLFRPVVVVIPDLQYIGEIKLFANGFINARVLAKKMVTLYRYASELLSKQYHYDWGLRSFKAVLSMTGYLKRTTMKDNSE
;
A
#
# COMPACT_ATOMS: atom_id res chain seq x y z
N PRO A 1 -16.10 -16.63 -15.16
CA PRO A 1 -15.47 -16.11 -13.91
C PRO A 1 -14.19 -15.36 -14.30
N THR A 2 -14.12 -14.04 -14.22
CA THR A 2 -14.02 -13.35 -12.93
C THR A 2 -14.25 -11.86 -13.11
N GLY A 3 -15.17 -11.27 -12.33
CA GLY A 3 -15.16 -9.83 -12.10
C GLY A 3 -14.18 -9.54 -10.98
N ALA A 4 -12.89 -9.51 -11.32
CA ALA A 4 -11.77 -9.38 -10.40
C ALA A 4 -11.47 -7.92 -10.07
N TRP A 5 -10.69 -7.72 -9.01
CA TRP A 5 -10.19 -6.39 -8.62
C TRP A 5 -8.74 -6.26 -9.04
N GLY A 6 -8.46 -5.27 -9.90
CA GLY A 6 -7.11 -4.90 -10.28
C GLY A 6 -6.58 -3.81 -9.37
N CYS A 7 -5.49 -4.09 -8.65
CA CYS A 7 -4.76 -3.12 -7.85
C CYS A 7 -3.43 -2.79 -8.53
N PHE A 8 -3.38 -1.67 -9.25
CA PHE A 8 -2.21 -1.23 -9.99
C PHE A 8 -1.33 -0.37 -9.10
N ASP A 9 -0.26 -0.99 -8.59
CA ASP A 9 0.72 -0.30 -7.77
C ASP A 9 1.60 0.62 -8.61
N GLU A 10 2.00 1.76 -8.05
CA GLU A 10 2.94 2.69 -8.68
C GLU A 10 2.47 3.24 -10.05
N PHE A 11 1.17 3.42 -10.22
CA PHE A 11 0.54 3.78 -11.49
C PHE A 11 1.09 5.08 -12.11
N ASN A 12 1.60 5.98 -11.27
CA ASN A 12 2.24 7.22 -11.65
C ASN A 12 3.69 7.08 -12.16
N ARG A 13 4.16 5.85 -12.45
CA ARG A 13 5.38 5.57 -13.23
C ARG A 13 5.12 5.44 -14.73
N ILE A 14 3.86 5.27 -15.13
CA ILE A 14 3.49 5.09 -16.53
C ILE A 14 3.62 6.44 -17.25
N GLU A 15 4.09 6.40 -18.50
CA GLU A 15 4.21 7.58 -19.34
C GLU A 15 2.83 8.22 -19.59
N ALA A 16 2.77 9.56 -19.61
CA ALA A 16 1.53 10.30 -19.77
C ALA A 16 0.77 9.96 -21.07
N SER A 17 1.49 9.65 -22.14
CA SER A 17 0.93 9.21 -23.43
C SER A 17 0.11 7.93 -23.29
N VAL A 18 0.65 6.93 -22.61
CA VAL A 18 -0.01 5.64 -22.34
C VAL A 18 -1.19 5.82 -21.38
N LEU A 19 -1.03 6.67 -20.35
CA LEU A 19 -2.11 6.98 -19.40
C LEU A 19 -3.35 7.58 -20.08
N SER A 20 -3.18 8.36 -21.15
CA SER A 20 -4.30 8.91 -21.91
C SER A 20 -5.14 7.81 -22.59
N VAL A 21 -4.49 6.79 -23.15
CA VAL A 21 -5.18 5.64 -23.74
C VAL A 21 -5.91 4.84 -22.67
N VAL A 22 -5.23 4.55 -21.56
CA VAL A 22 -5.81 3.85 -20.41
C VAL A 22 -7.01 4.59 -19.84
N SER A 23 -6.99 5.93 -19.84
CA SER A 23 -8.13 6.73 -19.38
C SER A 23 -9.41 6.46 -20.17
N THR A 24 -9.29 6.26 -21.49
CA THR A 24 -10.42 5.97 -22.37
C THR A 24 -10.97 4.58 -22.12
N GLN A 25 -10.08 3.60 -21.93
CA GLN A 25 -10.44 2.22 -21.60
C GLN A 25 -11.17 2.13 -20.24
N VAL A 26 -10.61 2.75 -19.20
CA VAL A 26 -11.21 2.78 -17.85
C VAL A 26 -12.56 3.47 -17.88
N LYS A 27 -12.68 4.60 -18.60
CA LYS A 27 -13.94 5.32 -18.75
C LYS A 27 -15.01 4.48 -19.43
N SER A 28 -14.67 3.74 -20.48
CA SER A 28 -15.59 2.82 -21.17
C SER A 28 -16.15 1.76 -20.20
N ILE A 29 -15.29 1.16 -19.38
CA ILE A 29 -15.70 0.19 -18.35
C ILE A 29 -16.62 0.84 -17.30
N GLN A 30 -16.26 2.02 -16.79
CA GLN A 30 -17.07 2.73 -15.78
C GLN A 30 -18.44 3.14 -16.31
N GLN A 31 -18.51 3.57 -17.58
CA GLN A 31 -19.77 3.89 -18.24
C GLN A 31 -20.66 2.64 -18.36
N ALA A 32 -20.12 1.53 -18.84
CA ALA A 32 -20.86 0.28 -18.93
C ALA A 32 -21.36 -0.21 -17.56
N LEU A 33 -20.57 -0.05 -16.50
CA LEU A 33 -20.97 -0.34 -15.12
C LEU A 33 -22.10 0.57 -14.63
N SER A 34 -22.03 1.88 -14.91
CA SER A 34 -23.05 2.86 -14.53
C SER A 34 -24.39 2.64 -15.23
N LEU A 35 -24.36 2.07 -16.44
CA LEU A 35 -25.54 1.70 -17.21
C LEU A 35 -26.04 0.27 -16.91
N HIS A 36 -25.41 -0.42 -15.97
CA HIS A 36 -25.74 -1.81 -15.59
C HIS A 36 -25.74 -2.80 -16.77
N LEU A 37 -24.84 -2.59 -17.73
CA LEU A 37 -24.70 -3.49 -18.87
C LEU A 37 -24.05 -4.81 -18.45
N THR A 38 -24.49 -5.91 -19.07
CA THR A 38 -23.88 -7.24 -18.90
C THR A 38 -22.86 -7.55 -19.98
N GLU A 39 -22.89 -6.82 -21.10
CA GLU A 39 -21.98 -6.92 -22.23
C GLU A 39 -21.76 -5.51 -22.80
N PHE A 40 -20.56 -5.22 -23.25
CA PHE A 40 -20.23 -3.92 -23.86
C PHE A 40 -19.08 -4.05 -24.86
N LEU A 41 -19.00 -3.10 -25.77
CA LEU A 41 -17.92 -3.02 -26.75
C LEU A 41 -16.66 -2.42 -26.10
N PHE A 42 -15.62 -3.24 -25.96
CA PHE A 42 -14.32 -2.84 -25.45
C PHE A 42 -13.26 -3.08 -26.53
N GLU A 43 -12.60 -2.00 -26.98
CA GLU A 43 -11.59 -2.05 -28.05
C GLU A 43 -12.04 -2.84 -29.29
N HIS A 44 -13.27 -2.62 -29.75
CA HIS A 44 -13.90 -3.28 -30.90
C HIS A 44 -14.28 -4.75 -30.68
N ASN A 45 -14.14 -5.28 -29.46
CA ASN A 45 -14.59 -6.61 -29.10
C ASN A 45 -15.76 -6.52 -28.13
N GLU A 46 -16.82 -7.28 -28.39
CA GLU A 46 -17.92 -7.42 -27.44
C GLU A 46 -17.48 -8.35 -26.30
N ILE A 47 -17.42 -7.78 -25.09
CA ILE A 47 -16.96 -8.52 -23.91
C ILE A 47 -18.04 -8.52 -22.84
N ARG A 48 -18.12 -9.63 -22.12
CA ARG A 48 -19.00 -9.76 -20.96
C ARG A 48 -18.47 -8.94 -19.79
N LEU A 49 -19.33 -8.10 -19.24
CA LEU A 49 -19.07 -7.30 -18.04
C LEU A 49 -19.66 -7.98 -16.81
N LEU A 50 -18.84 -8.07 -15.76
CA LEU A 50 -19.28 -8.51 -14.44
C LEU A 50 -19.22 -7.30 -13.51
N SER A 51 -20.34 -6.98 -12.86
CA SER A 51 -20.48 -5.80 -11.98
C SER A 51 -19.55 -5.83 -10.76
N THR A 52 -18.94 -6.97 -10.46
CA THR A 52 -17.97 -7.12 -9.36
C THR A 52 -16.57 -6.64 -9.73
N VAL A 53 -16.30 -6.22 -10.97
CA VAL A 53 -15.00 -5.69 -11.38
C VAL A 53 -14.65 -4.41 -10.62
N GLY A 54 -13.39 -4.26 -10.24
CA GLY A 54 -12.88 -3.09 -9.53
C GLY A 54 -11.51 -2.68 -10.05
N ILE A 55 -11.26 -1.37 -10.15
CA ILE A 55 -9.99 -0.81 -10.60
C ILE A 55 -9.49 0.14 -9.51
N PHE A 56 -8.32 -0.16 -8.98
CA PHE A 56 -7.67 0.60 -7.93
C PHE A 56 -6.25 0.92 -8.37
N ILE A 57 -5.81 2.14 -8.07
CA ILE A 57 -4.46 2.60 -8.36
C ILE A 57 -3.80 3.11 -7.08
N THR A 58 -2.50 2.95 -6.97
CA THR A 58 -1.71 3.67 -5.97
C THR A 58 -0.81 4.68 -6.66
N MET A 59 -0.59 5.81 -5.98
CA MET A 59 0.35 6.83 -6.40
C MET A 59 1.12 7.31 -5.20
N ASN A 60 2.42 7.52 -5.37
CA ASN A 60 3.28 8.13 -4.38
C ASN A 60 3.80 9.46 -4.96
N PRO A 61 3.08 10.57 -4.75
CA PRO A 61 3.52 11.88 -5.24
C PRO A 61 4.82 12.30 -4.53
N GLY A 62 5.67 13.07 -5.22
CA GLY A 62 6.92 13.61 -4.66
C GLY A 62 8.12 12.65 -4.64
N TYR A 63 7.98 11.41 -5.09
CA TYR A 63 9.10 10.49 -5.28
C TYR A 63 9.75 10.66 -6.67
N ALA A 64 11.08 10.48 -6.74
CA ALA A 64 11.82 10.61 -7.99
C ALA A 64 11.31 9.62 -9.08
N GLY A 65 11.25 10.09 -10.32
CA GLY A 65 10.75 9.30 -11.46
C GLY A 65 9.23 9.08 -11.46
N ARG A 66 8.49 9.87 -10.69
CA ARG A 66 7.02 9.85 -10.66
C ARG A 66 6.45 11.11 -11.30
N THR A 67 5.48 10.93 -12.17
CA THR A 67 4.73 12.03 -12.78
C THR A 67 3.45 12.29 -11.98
N GLU A 68 2.91 13.51 -12.07
CA GLU A 68 1.53 13.71 -11.68
C GLU A 68 0.60 13.07 -12.72
N LEU A 69 -0.51 12.50 -12.26
CA LEU A 69 -1.51 12.00 -13.19
C LEU A 69 -2.18 13.15 -13.95
N PRO A 70 -2.46 12.98 -15.26
CA PRO A 70 -3.30 13.90 -16.01
C PRO A 70 -4.68 14.07 -15.36
N GLU A 71 -5.27 15.26 -15.47
CA GLU A 71 -6.57 15.57 -14.86
C GLU A 71 -7.70 14.67 -15.39
N SER A 72 -7.63 14.30 -16.66
CA SER A 72 -8.55 13.34 -17.29
C SER A 72 -8.54 11.97 -16.58
N VAL A 73 -7.39 11.53 -16.07
CA VAL A 73 -7.24 10.28 -15.34
C VAL A 73 -7.67 10.47 -13.88
N LYS A 74 -7.25 11.57 -13.24
CA LYS A 74 -7.63 11.88 -11.84
C LYS A 74 -9.15 11.86 -11.67
N ASN A 75 -9.90 12.42 -12.62
CA ASN A 75 -11.36 12.46 -12.59
C ASN A 75 -12.06 11.09 -12.69
N LEU A 76 -11.36 10.04 -13.13
CA LEU A 76 -11.91 8.67 -13.18
C LEU A 76 -11.83 7.96 -11.82
N PHE A 77 -11.04 8.48 -10.88
CA PHE A 77 -10.79 7.83 -9.60
C PHE A 77 -11.24 8.69 -8.44
N ARG A 78 -11.73 8.03 -7.39
CA ARG A 78 -11.99 8.70 -6.11
C ARG A 78 -10.69 8.76 -5.31
N PRO A 79 -10.18 9.96 -4.96
CA PRO A 79 -8.95 10.07 -4.20
C PRO A 79 -9.14 9.60 -2.76
N VAL A 80 -8.15 8.88 -2.24
CA VAL A 80 -8.04 8.48 -0.83
C VAL A 80 -6.64 8.86 -0.37
N VAL A 81 -6.55 9.64 0.71
CA VAL A 81 -5.27 10.08 1.27
C VAL A 81 -4.96 9.27 2.52
N VAL A 82 -3.81 8.59 2.53
CA VAL A 82 -3.33 7.79 3.66
C VAL A 82 -2.10 8.47 4.25
N VAL A 83 -2.28 9.35 5.24
CA VAL A 83 -1.24 10.31 5.65
C VAL A 83 -0.32 9.78 6.76
N ILE A 84 -0.86 9.14 7.80
CA ILE A 84 -0.06 8.76 8.98
C ILE A 84 -0.48 7.38 9.50
N PRO A 85 0.39 6.36 9.46
CA PRO A 85 0.12 5.07 10.08
C PRO A 85 0.31 5.13 11.61
N ASP A 86 -0.52 4.39 12.35
CA ASP A 86 -0.32 4.21 13.79
C ASP A 86 0.77 3.15 14.05
N LEU A 87 2.00 3.61 14.28
CA LEU A 87 3.14 2.73 14.55
C LEU A 87 2.98 1.95 15.86
N GLN A 88 2.29 2.50 16.86
CA GLN A 88 2.14 1.84 18.15
C GLN A 88 1.19 0.65 18.01
N TYR A 89 0.06 0.85 17.34
CA TYR A 89 -0.92 -0.20 17.10
C TYR A 89 -0.35 -1.30 16.18
N ILE A 90 0.32 -0.92 15.09
CA ILE A 90 1.01 -1.88 14.21
C ILE A 90 2.06 -2.68 14.98
N GLY A 91 2.86 -2.00 15.81
CA GLY A 91 3.89 -2.62 16.62
C GLY A 91 3.31 -3.60 17.64
N GLU A 92 2.23 -3.22 18.32
CA GLU A 92 1.53 -4.05 19.29
C GLU A 92 0.99 -5.33 18.65
N ILE A 93 0.26 -5.22 17.53
CA ILE A 93 -0.26 -6.38 16.79
C ILE A 93 0.89 -7.29 16.35
N LYS A 94 1.98 -6.73 15.81
CA LYS A 94 3.09 -7.52 15.30
C LYS A 94 3.85 -8.23 16.41
N LEU A 95 4.08 -7.58 17.55
CA LEU A 95 4.73 -8.20 18.72
C LEU A 95 3.82 -9.27 19.35
N PHE A 96 2.53 -8.98 19.49
CA PHE A 96 1.56 -9.96 19.98
C PHE A 96 1.52 -11.20 19.09
N ALA A 97 1.50 -11.04 17.77
CA ALA A 97 1.56 -12.13 16.80
C ALA A 97 2.85 -12.97 16.88
N ASN A 98 3.94 -12.42 17.44
CA ASN A 98 5.17 -13.17 17.73
C ASN A 98 5.21 -13.68 19.20
N GLY A 99 4.05 -13.75 19.86
CA GLY A 99 3.86 -14.33 21.19
C GLY A 99 4.38 -13.48 22.35
N PHE A 100 4.66 -12.19 22.16
CA PHE A 100 5.11 -11.32 23.24
C PHE A 100 3.92 -10.94 24.14
N ILE A 101 3.98 -11.32 25.42
CA ILE A 101 2.90 -11.07 26.40
C ILE A 101 2.72 -9.56 26.65
N ASN A 102 3.83 -8.83 26.78
CA ASN A 102 3.83 -7.39 27.06
C ASN A 102 3.87 -6.52 25.78
N ALA A 103 3.25 -6.98 24.68
CA ALA A 103 3.33 -6.35 23.36
C ALA A 103 3.00 -4.85 23.35
N ARG A 104 1.95 -4.44 24.05
CA ARG A 104 1.52 -3.03 24.16
C ARG A 104 2.60 -2.13 24.76
N VAL A 105 3.20 -2.56 25.88
CA VAL A 105 4.25 -1.81 26.57
C VAL A 105 5.51 -1.74 25.71
N LEU A 106 5.88 -2.85 25.07
CA LEU A 106 7.04 -2.93 24.18
C LEU A 106 6.87 -2.04 22.94
N ALA A 107 5.70 -2.07 22.30
CA ALA A 107 5.39 -1.23 21.14
C ALA A 107 5.47 0.26 21.48
N LYS A 108 4.90 0.68 22.62
CA LYS A 108 5.00 2.07 23.10
C LYS A 108 6.46 2.49 23.29
N LYS A 109 7.28 1.64 23.91
CA LYS A 109 8.73 1.89 24.09
C LYS A 109 9.45 2.02 22.75
N MET A 110 9.19 1.11 21.81
CA MET A 110 9.79 1.12 20.47
C MET A 110 9.43 2.38 19.67
N VAL A 111 8.16 2.78 19.67
CA VAL A 111 7.72 4.01 18.99
C VAL A 111 8.33 5.25 19.63
N THR A 112 8.38 5.29 20.96
CA THR A 112 9.02 6.38 21.70
C THR A 112 10.52 6.48 21.36
N LEU A 113 11.20 5.34 21.27
CA LEU A 113 12.60 5.26 20.84
C LEU A 113 12.79 5.78 19.41
N TYR A 114 11.98 5.32 18.44
CA TYR A 114 12.05 5.77 17.05
C TYR A 114 11.83 7.28 16.93
N ARG A 115 10.85 7.81 17.67
CA ARG A 115 10.58 9.25 17.72
C ARG A 115 11.80 10.02 18.24
N TYR A 116 12.30 9.67 19.42
CA TYR A 116 13.48 10.36 19.97
C TYR A 116 14.72 10.19 19.11
N ALA A 117 14.93 9.03 18.51
CA ALA A 117 16.05 8.81 17.60
C ALA A 117 15.94 9.70 16.35
N SER A 118 14.73 9.88 15.80
CA SER A 118 14.51 10.78 14.66
C SER A 118 14.66 12.27 15.00
N GLU A 119 14.36 12.66 16.25
CA GLU A 119 14.39 14.05 16.71
C GLU A 119 15.77 14.47 17.24
N LEU A 120 16.51 13.57 17.89
CA LEU A 120 17.72 13.88 18.64
C LEU A 120 19.02 13.46 17.95
N LEU A 121 18.98 12.46 17.06
CA LEU A 121 20.18 12.07 16.32
C LEU A 121 20.48 13.05 15.19
N SER A 122 21.76 13.08 14.77
CA SER A 122 22.15 13.86 13.60
C SER A 122 21.38 13.42 12.35
N LYS A 123 21.04 14.37 11.48
CA LYS A 123 20.36 14.06 10.22
C LYS A 123 21.34 13.42 9.25
N GLN A 124 21.19 12.11 9.01
CA GLN A 124 22.01 11.34 8.07
C GLN A 124 21.13 10.73 6.98
N TYR A 125 21.61 10.71 5.73
CA TYR A 125 20.87 10.17 4.59
C TYR A 125 20.54 8.68 4.71
N HIS A 126 21.33 7.92 5.47
CA HIS A 126 21.14 6.48 5.63
C HIS A 126 20.24 6.10 6.82
N TYR A 127 19.71 7.08 7.57
CA TYR A 127 18.73 6.83 8.62
C TYR A 127 17.33 6.73 8.03
N ASP A 128 16.65 5.62 8.30
CA ASP A 128 15.25 5.38 7.93
C ASP A 128 14.43 5.11 9.19
N TRP A 129 13.58 6.06 9.57
CA TRP A 129 12.64 5.97 10.69
C TRP A 129 11.22 5.62 10.24
N GLY A 130 11.04 5.27 8.97
CA GLY A 130 9.75 4.97 8.38
C GLY A 130 9.17 3.62 8.80
N LEU A 131 7.91 3.38 8.39
CA LEU A 131 7.19 2.15 8.72
C LEU A 131 7.89 0.88 8.18
N ARG A 132 8.66 0.98 7.09
CA ARG A 132 9.41 -0.15 6.50
C ARG A 132 10.51 -0.63 7.45
N SER A 133 11.37 0.27 7.92
CA SER A 133 12.44 -0.07 8.85
C SER A 133 11.87 -0.57 10.18
N PHE A 134 10.80 0.06 10.68
CA PHE A 134 10.09 -0.38 11.89
C PHE A 134 9.58 -1.82 11.76
N LYS A 135 8.90 -2.17 10.66
CA LYS A 135 8.42 -3.55 10.40
C LYS A 135 9.57 -4.56 10.29
N ALA A 136 10.72 -4.16 9.74
CA ALA A 136 11.89 -5.03 9.62
C ALA A 136 12.44 -5.39 11.01
N VAL A 137 12.59 -4.41 11.91
CA VAL A 137 13.04 -4.64 13.29
C VAL A 137 12.08 -5.58 14.02
N LEU A 138 10.77 -5.33 13.95
CA LEU A 138 9.79 -6.20 14.60
C LEU A 138 9.81 -7.64 14.05
N SER A 139 10.02 -7.80 12.74
CA SER A 139 10.13 -9.13 12.13
C SER A 139 11.38 -9.87 12.61
N MET A 140 12.50 -9.17 12.77
CA MET A 140 13.74 -9.71 13.34
C MET A 140 13.56 -10.12 14.81
N THR A 141 12.89 -9.32 15.63
CA THR A 141 12.61 -9.70 17.04
C THR A 141 11.81 -10.99 17.14
N GLY A 142 10.86 -11.21 16.22
CA GLY A 142 10.10 -12.45 16.13
C GLY A 142 10.97 -13.65 15.76
N TYR A 143 11.91 -13.47 14.82
CA TYR A 143 12.87 -14.50 14.44
C TYR A 143 13.77 -14.88 15.63
N LEU A 144 14.42 -13.90 16.27
CA LEU A 144 15.32 -14.12 17.39
C LEU A 144 14.64 -14.84 18.55
N LYS A 145 13.41 -14.47 18.88
CA LYS A 145 12.67 -15.15 19.94
C LYS A 145 12.44 -16.63 19.63
N ARG A 146 12.12 -16.98 18.38
CA ARG A 146 11.92 -18.38 17.98
C ARG A 146 13.21 -19.19 18.01
N THR A 147 14.34 -18.59 17.64
CA THR A 147 15.64 -19.28 17.69
C THR A 147 16.10 -19.50 19.13
N THR A 148 16.03 -18.47 19.99
CA THR A 148 16.38 -18.61 21.41
C THR A 148 15.50 -19.65 22.13
N MET A 149 14.23 -19.78 21.74
CA MET A 149 13.36 -20.82 22.30
C MET A 149 13.76 -22.25 21.88
N LYS A 150 14.32 -22.44 20.68
CA LYS A 150 14.80 -23.74 20.21
C LYS A 150 16.11 -24.14 20.91
N ASP A 151 17.03 -23.20 21.03
CA ASP A 151 18.33 -23.43 21.69
C ASP A 151 18.18 -23.76 23.19
N ASN A 152 17.12 -23.29 23.84
CA ASN A 152 16.82 -23.60 25.25
C ASN A 152 16.07 -24.95 25.44
N SER A 153 15.76 -25.65 24.35
CA SER A 153 15.08 -26.96 24.36
C SER A 153 15.96 -28.12 23.88
N GLU A 154 17.23 -27.83 23.59
CA GLU A 154 18.33 -28.80 23.46
C GLU A 154 19.19 -28.79 24.72
#